data_AF-K7RSI6-F1
#
_entry.id   AF-K7RSI6-F1
#
_cell.length_a   1.000
_cell.length_b   1.000
_cell.length_c   1.000
_cell.angle_alpha   90.00
_cell.angle_beta   90.00
_cell.angle_gamma   90.00
#
_symmetry.space_group_name_H-M   'P 1'
#
loop_
_entity.id
_entity.type
_entity.pdbx_description
1 polymer ?
#
loop_
_entity_poly.entity_id
_entity_poly.type
_entity_poly.pdbx_seq_one_letter_code
_entity_poly.pdbx_strand_id
1 'polypeptide(L)'
;MSRGITLWARHHLVVPCITVAVLASAAVRGLVLLIAADGGTVEVAPLWVATVAAVPLLFMFTTETDADRAAPRSLAARRWTLLGIAVLVSGVIALATFPTTSGEWGFLATWRDAVALLGLGLLSLTVLPPAAIWVTPLVAAMASMTFSWPLHPTLPLGLWGALHAPADAFLDPGVPNLSIPLCLLIGVAGIVTFARGLRWAPRTFTSKAQQPRKNAVTHRRSGTRGLRRASLTVPMACLVAVVSAWPWMTSLSWWGGSPRLLLGDEVPASVFIAVACAVLLGVVSGQYRWRSGVAVWQQLSTRPAWTLLARAAGRAAATAVAAVGAPALAMALVTAGDLARHGVGADVVATEFLAGWPPTLLVLAEVAIGAALGACAGWWSGRIWMAPACLILGLAVMIAVPRPPSQDVDRKWAERYGYTACQTVPGQDVRVCAPAPDKGYLPAAAASLSQIYSQSPHPEALPRLVRLTTTGTMGGNIHPKGLENPPDVGAAPGRGITPPTVLGAPAGDSLTYSTHAWCAGTDLTDLQKLFGVEDYAQTPTMDRTLAALKTCRG
;
A
#
# COMPACT_ATOMS: atom_id res chain seq x y z
N MET A 1 -21.43 22.89 38.92
CA MET A 1 -21.66 22.08 37.70
C MET A 1 -20.36 21.74 36.92
N SER A 2 -19.32 22.58 36.92
CA SER A 2 -18.05 22.38 36.17
C SER A 2 -17.25 21.11 36.51
N ARG A 3 -17.25 20.67 37.78
CA ARG A 3 -16.55 19.43 38.22
C ARG A 3 -17.10 18.15 37.59
N GLY A 4 -18.40 18.10 37.28
CA GLY A 4 -19.03 16.91 36.69
C GLY A 4 -18.68 16.71 35.21
N ILE A 5 -18.66 17.80 34.44
CA ILE A 5 -18.31 17.78 33.01
C ILE A 5 -16.81 17.47 32.83
N THR A 6 -15.95 18.04 33.67
CA THR A 6 -14.50 17.77 33.63
C THR A 6 -14.15 16.32 34.01
N LEU A 7 -14.83 15.74 35.00
CA LEU A 7 -14.67 14.32 35.34
C LEU A 7 -15.18 13.41 34.21
N TRP A 8 -16.31 13.74 33.61
CA TRP A 8 -16.84 13.01 32.44
C TRP A 8 -15.89 13.09 31.24
N ALA A 9 -15.38 14.27 30.92
CA ALA A 9 -14.42 14.46 29.83
C ALA A 9 -13.10 13.72 30.09
N ARG A 10 -12.63 13.66 31.35
CA ARG A 10 -11.47 12.84 31.75
C ARG A 10 -11.74 11.35 31.62
N HIS A 11 -12.93 10.91 32.01
CA HIS A 11 -13.34 9.50 31.90
C HIS A 11 -13.34 9.03 30.44
N HIS A 12 -13.84 9.86 29.52
CA HIS A 12 -13.80 9.62 28.07
C HIS A 12 -12.48 10.02 27.39
N LEU A 13 -11.47 10.43 28.16
CA LEU A 13 -10.16 10.85 27.63
C LEU A 13 -10.26 11.91 26.52
N VAL A 14 -11.27 12.79 26.56
CA VAL A 14 -11.60 13.74 25.49
C VAL A 14 -10.39 14.62 25.16
N VAL A 15 -9.82 15.29 26.16
CA VAL A 15 -8.67 16.19 25.96
C VAL A 15 -7.45 15.45 25.38
N PRO A 16 -6.96 14.34 25.96
CA PRO A 16 -5.89 13.54 25.36
C PRO A 16 -6.15 13.14 23.90
N CYS A 17 -7.37 12.69 23.58
CA CYS A 17 -7.70 12.26 22.23
C CYS A 17 -7.67 13.41 21.22
N ILE A 18 -8.20 14.59 21.59
CA ILE A 18 -8.13 15.81 20.77
C ILE A 18 -6.68 16.24 20.58
N THR A 19 -5.89 16.30 21.65
CA THR A 19 -4.49 16.73 21.57
C THR A 19 -3.68 15.83 20.64
N VAL A 20 -3.86 14.51 20.74
CA VAL A 20 -3.18 13.55 19.83
C VAL A 20 -3.65 13.73 18.39
N ALA A 21 -4.96 13.89 18.15
CA ALA A 21 -5.49 14.13 16.80
C ALA A 21 -4.91 15.40 16.17
N VAL A 22 -4.85 16.50 16.92
CA VAL A 22 -4.32 17.78 16.46
C VAL A 22 -2.82 17.68 16.17
N LEU A 23 -2.02 17.15 17.11
CA LEU A 23 -0.57 17.03 16.93
C LEU A 23 -0.22 16.09 15.78
N ALA A 24 -0.91 14.95 15.65
CA ALA A 24 -0.67 14.01 14.57
C ALA A 24 -1.05 14.60 13.21
N SER A 25 -2.17 15.31 13.12
CA SER A 25 -2.61 15.98 11.88
C SER A 25 -1.66 17.09 11.46
N ALA A 26 -1.17 17.88 12.42
CA ALA A 26 -0.18 18.92 12.16
C ALA A 26 1.16 18.32 11.69
N ALA A 27 1.62 17.23 12.31
CA ALA A 27 2.85 16.54 11.89
C ALA A 27 2.74 15.96 10.47
N VAL A 28 1.64 15.27 10.16
CA VAL A 28 1.39 14.72 8.81
C VAL A 28 1.28 15.83 7.78
N ARG A 29 0.58 16.94 8.08
CA ARG A 29 0.49 18.07 7.16
C ARG A 29 1.84 18.73 6.94
N GLY A 30 2.64 18.92 7.99
CA GLY A 30 4.01 19.42 7.88
C GLY A 30 4.87 18.54 6.98
N LEU A 31 4.76 17.22 7.10
CA LEU A 31 5.45 16.27 6.23
C LEU A 31 5.02 16.40 4.76
N VAL A 32 3.72 16.49 4.49
CA VAL A 32 3.20 16.68 3.13
C VAL A 32 3.72 17.98 2.52
N LEU A 33 3.79 19.05 3.30
CA LEU A 33 4.33 20.34 2.83
C LEU A 33 5.82 20.27 2.51
N LEU A 34 6.60 19.49 3.28
CA LEU A 34 8.02 19.26 2.99
C LEU A 34 8.20 18.49 1.67
N ILE A 35 7.41 17.43 1.43
CA ILE A 35 7.46 16.66 0.18
C ILE A 35 7.06 17.55 -1.02
N ALA A 36 6.07 18.43 -0.83
CA ALA A 36 5.63 19.36 -1.86
C ALA A 36 6.68 20.42 -2.19
N ALA A 37 7.49 20.85 -1.21
CA ALA A 37 8.56 21.80 -1.43
C ALA A 37 9.68 21.26 -2.34
N ASP A 38 9.87 19.93 -2.37
CA ASP A 38 10.84 19.25 -3.25
C ASP A 38 10.28 18.96 -4.66
N GLY A 39 9.11 19.52 -5.01
CA GLY A 39 8.47 19.35 -6.32
C GLY A 39 7.62 18.08 -6.45
N GLY A 40 7.43 17.32 -5.37
CA GLY A 40 6.53 16.17 -5.34
C GLY A 40 5.06 16.57 -5.13
N THR A 41 4.13 15.75 -5.58
CA THR A 41 2.71 15.86 -5.22
C THR A 41 2.27 14.64 -4.42
N VAL A 42 1.48 14.83 -3.36
CA VAL A 42 0.96 13.73 -2.53
C VAL A 42 -0.56 13.74 -2.62
N GLU A 43 -1.10 13.04 -3.61
CA GLU A 43 -2.55 12.92 -3.86
C GLU A 43 -3.32 12.37 -2.64
N VAL A 44 -2.67 11.49 -1.87
CA VAL A 44 -3.25 10.80 -0.70
C VAL A 44 -3.25 11.65 0.59
N ALA A 45 -2.73 12.88 0.54
CA ALA A 45 -2.54 13.72 1.73
C ALA A 45 -3.83 13.98 2.55
N PRO A 46 -5.01 14.27 1.93
CA PRO A 46 -6.25 14.43 2.68
C PRO A 46 -6.65 13.20 3.49
N LEU A 47 -6.50 12.00 2.91
CA LEU A 47 -6.81 10.74 3.55
C LEU A 47 -5.86 10.46 4.73
N TRP A 48 -4.57 10.79 4.60
CA TRP A 48 -3.62 10.63 5.71
C TRP A 48 -4.00 11.51 6.89
N VAL A 49 -4.28 12.79 6.65
CA VAL A 49 -4.72 13.73 7.68
C VAL A 49 -6.04 13.27 8.32
N ALA A 50 -7.01 12.87 7.50
CA ALA A 50 -8.30 12.37 7.98
C ALA A 50 -8.15 11.13 8.89
N THR A 51 -7.25 10.21 8.54
CA THR A 51 -6.97 8.99 9.31
C THR A 51 -6.38 9.32 10.68
N VAL A 52 -5.36 10.17 10.71
CA VAL A 52 -4.69 10.54 11.97
C VAL A 52 -5.54 11.46 12.85
N ALA A 53 -6.52 12.15 12.27
CA ALA A 53 -7.53 12.89 13.01
C ALA A 53 -8.61 11.96 13.59
N ALA A 54 -9.21 11.07 12.78
CA ALA A 54 -10.37 10.27 13.16
C ALA A 54 -10.04 9.17 14.18
N VAL A 55 -8.91 8.48 14.02
CA VAL A 55 -8.59 7.29 14.84
C VAL A 55 -8.41 7.64 16.33
N PRO A 56 -7.68 8.70 16.73
CA PRO A 56 -7.61 9.11 18.13
C PRO A 56 -8.98 9.51 18.69
N LEU A 57 -9.80 10.23 17.92
CA LEU A 57 -11.13 10.69 18.36
C LEU A 57 -12.08 9.52 18.64
N LEU A 58 -11.95 8.40 17.91
CA LEU A 58 -12.75 7.19 18.16
C LEU A 58 -12.57 6.62 19.58
N PHE A 59 -11.43 6.83 20.21
CA PHE A 59 -11.18 6.30 21.55
C PHE A 59 -12.07 6.94 22.63
N MET A 60 -12.65 8.11 22.37
CA MET A 60 -13.63 8.73 23.26
C MET A 60 -14.87 7.85 23.49
N PHE A 61 -15.19 6.96 22.53
CA PHE A 61 -16.37 6.09 22.57
C PHE A 61 -16.09 4.72 23.21
N THR A 62 -14.86 4.45 23.66
CA THR A 62 -14.45 3.12 24.16
C THR A 62 -14.65 2.90 25.65
N THR A 63 -14.90 3.97 26.41
CA THR A 63 -14.92 3.95 27.87
C THR A 63 -16.34 3.83 28.46
N GLU A 64 -17.39 3.69 27.64
CA GLU A 64 -18.76 3.55 28.15
C GLU A 64 -18.90 2.28 29.00
N THR A 65 -19.13 2.44 30.30
CA THR A 65 -19.27 1.33 31.26
C THR A 65 -20.74 0.96 31.50
N ASP A 66 -20.99 -0.21 32.09
CA ASP A 66 -22.36 -0.62 32.47
C ASP A 66 -22.96 0.31 33.54
N ALA A 67 -22.11 0.92 34.38
CA ALA A 67 -22.51 1.97 35.32
C ALA A 67 -22.98 3.24 34.59
N ASP A 68 -22.38 3.59 33.44
CA ASP A 68 -22.84 4.73 32.64
C ASP A 68 -24.23 4.50 32.03
N ARG A 69 -24.56 3.24 31.73
CA ARG A 69 -25.87 2.85 31.20
C ARG A 69 -26.97 2.84 32.25
N ALA A 70 -26.63 2.53 33.49
CA ALA A 70 -27.55 2.54 34.63
C ALA A 70 -27.68 3.93 35.28
N ALA A 71 -26.87 4.92 34.88
CA ALA A 71 -26.89 6.25 35.47
C ALA A 71 -28.22 6.99 35.16
N PRO A 72 -28.76 7.80 36.09
CA PRO A 72 -30.04 8.50 35.93
C PRO A 72 -30.01 9.65 34.88
N ARG A 73 -28.85 9.93 34.28
CA ARG A 73 -28.68 10.98 33.27
C ARG A 73 -28.81 10.40 31.87
N SER A 74 -29.42 11.16 30.96
CA SER A 74 -29.67 10.72 29.59
C SER A 74 -28.37 10.27 28.89
N LEU A 75 -28.32 8.98 28.56
CA LEU A 75 -27.24 8.35 27.81
C LEU A 75 -27.15 8.94 26.40
N ALA A 76 -28.31 9.16 25.77
CA ALA A 76 -28.42 9.73 24.43
C ALA A 76 -27.74 11.10 24.34
N ALA A 77 -28.00 12.01 25.29
CA ALA A 77 -27.38 13.35 25.27
C ALA A 77 -25.86 13.28 25.41
N ARG A 78 -25.33 12.38 26.25
CA ARG A 78 -23.88 12.18 26.39
C ARG A 78 -23.24 11.65 25.10
N ARG A 79 -23.87 10.66 24.45
CA ARG A 79 -23.41 10.13 23.15
C ARG A 79 -23.42 11.20 22.06
N TRP A 80 -24.51 11.96 21.95
CA TRP A 80 -24.60 13.09 21.00
C TRP A 80 -23.58 14.19 21.29
N THR A 81 -23.29 14.46 22.56
CA THR A 81 -22.25 15.44 22.93
C THR A 81 -20.86 14.98 22.48
N LEU A 82 -20.49 13.70 22.70
CA LEU A 82 -19.22 13.15 22.22
C LEU A 82 -19.12 13.16 20.68
N LEU A 83 -20.21 12.78 20.00
CA LEU A 83 -20.28 12.81 18.54
C LEU A 83 -20.10 14.24 17.99
N GLY A 84 -20.80 15.21 18.57
CA GLY A 84 -20.68 16.62 18.20
C GLY A 84 -19.25 17.14 18.39
N ILE A 85 -18.60 16.78 19.52
CA ILE A 85 -17.19 17.13 19.76
C ILE A 85 -16.29 16.49 18.68
N ALA A 86 -16.43 15.20 18.40
CA ALA A 86 -15.57 14.51 17.43
C ALA A 86 -15.71 15.07 16.01
N VAL A 87 -16.94 15.31 15.53
CA VAL A 87 -17.22 15.86 14.19
C VAL A 87 -16.76 17.31 14.07
N LEU A 88 -16.95 18.13 15.12
CA LEU A 88 -16.51 19.52 15.13
C LEU A 88 -14.98 19.61 15.13
N VAL A 89 -14.31 18.80 15.96
CA VAL A 89 -12.84 18.75 16.01
C VAL A 89 -12.25 18.27 14.69
N SER A 90 -12.84 17.26 14.04
CA SER A 90 -12.35 16.82 12.72
C SER A 90 -12.51 17.90 11.65
N GLY A 91 -13.60 18.67 11.68
CA GLY A 91 -13.80 19.83 10.79
C GLY A 91 -12.78 20.94 11.03
N VAL A 92 -12.49 21.28 12.29
CA VAL A 92 -11.47 22.27 12.65
C VAL A 92 -10.08 21.81 12.20
N ILE A 93 -9.73 20.54 12.39
CA ILE A 93 -8.47 19.97 11.90
C ILE A 93 -8.39 20.07 10.38
N ALA A 94 -9.43 19.64 9.67
CA ALA A 94 -9.47 19.70 8.20
C ALA A 94 -9.25 21.13 7.69
N LEU A 95 -9.94 22.11 8.28
CA LEU A 95 -9.81 23.53 7.91
C LEU A 95 -8.41 24.08 8.20
N ALA A 96 -7.82 23.71 9.33
CA ALA A 96 -6.46 24.15 9.70
C ALA A 96 -5.39 23.54 8.79
N THR A 97 -5.58 22.30 8.32
CA THR A 97 -4.63 21.63 7.44
C THR A 97 -4.77 22.05 5.97
N PHE A 98 -6.00 22.31 5.52
CA PHE A 98 -6.32 22.68 4.14
C PHE A 98 -7.25 23.90 4.15
N PRO A 99 -6.70 25.12 4.24
CA PRO A 99 -7.51 26.33 4.23
C PRO A 99 -8.15 26.54 2.85
N THR A 100 -9.40 27.03 2.83
CA THR A 100 -10.22 27.20 1.62
C THR A 100 -9.72 28.25 0.62
N THR A 101 -8.67 29.01 0.98
CA THR A 101 -8.08 30.09 0.18
C THR A 101 -6.94 29.63 -0.73
N SER A 102 -6.38 28.43 -0.50
CA SER A 102 -5.44 27.76 -1.39
C SER A 102 -6.20 26.66 -2.12
N GLY A 103 -6.18 26.67 -3.46
CA GLY A 103 -7.00 25.83 -4.31
C GLY A 103 -7.01 24.32 -3.98
N GLU A 104 -8.05 23.67 -4.49
CA GLU A 104 -8.36 22.24 -4.47
C GLU A 104 -9.02 21.72 -3.18
N TRP A 105 -9.95 20.78 -3.37
CA TRP A 105 -10.96 20.28 -2.43
C TRP A 105 -10.45 19.56 -1.18
N GLY A 106 -9.21 19.79 -0.76
CA GLY A 106 -8.53 19.14 0.35
C GLY A 106 -9.26 19.27 1.68
N PHE A 107 -9.89 20.42 1.97
CA PHE A 107 -10.75 20.58 3.16
C PHE A 107 -11.91 19.58 3.14
N LEU A 108 -12.66 19.58 2.03
CA LEU A 108 -13.88 18.79 1.90
C LEU A 108 -13.56 17.29 1.88
N ALA A 109 -12.51 16.90 1.16
CA ALA A 109 -12.00 15.52 1.15
C ALA A 109 -11.60 15.07 2.56
N THR A 110 -10.74 15.85 3.25
CA THR A 110 -10.28 15.52 4.60
C THR A 110 -11.45 15.38 5.59
N TRP A 111 -12.41 16.30 5.56
CA TRP A 111 -13.54 16.25 6.48
C TRP A 111 -14.52 15.10 6.14
N ARG A 112 -14.84 14.91 4.86
CA ARG A 112 -15.62 13.76 4.35
C ARG A 112 -15.02 12.45 4.84
N ASP A 113 -13.72 12.26 4.64
CA ASP A 113 -13.01 11.03 4.98
C ASP A 113 -12.95 10.84 6.50
N ALA A 114 -12.72 11.90 7.26
CA ALA A 114 -12.74 11.83 8.72
C ALA A 114 -14.12 11.42 9.26
N VAL A 115 -15.20 11.94 8.70
CA VAL A 115 -16.57 11.56 9.05
C VAL A 115 -16.87 10.11 8.68
N ALA A 116 -16.45 9.66 7.50
CA ALA A 116 -16.60 8.26 7.09
C ALA A 116 -15.82 7.31 8.00
N LEU A 117 -14.57 7.64 8.33
CA LEU A 117 -13.72 6.84 9.23
C LEU A 117 -14.27 6.81 10.67
N LEU A 118 -14.77 7.94 11.18
CA LEU A 118 -15.52 7.96 12.45
C LEU A 118 -16.75 7.04 12.36
N GLY A 119 -17.50 7.11 11.25
CA GLY A 119 -18.64 6.25 10.97
C GLY A 119 -18.30 4.77 10.97
N LEU A 120 -17.23 4.36 10.27
CA LEU A 120 -16.75 2.98 10.22
C LEU A 120 -16.32 2.47 11.60
N GLY A 121 -15.64 3.31 12.38
CA GLY A 121 -15.26 2.97 13.75
C GLY A 121 -16.49 2.72 14.62
N LEU A 122 -17.49 3.59 14.56
CA LEU A 122 -18.73 3.45 15.33
C LEU A 122 -19.57 2.24 14.86
N LEU A 123 -19.70 2.03 13.54
CA LEU A 123 -20.30 0.84 12.94
C LEU A 123 -19.62 -0.42 13.44
N SER A 124 -18.29 -0.41 13.58
CA SER A 124 -17.54 -1.58 14.02
C SER A 124 -17.96 -2.06 15.41
N LEU A 125 -18.44 -1.17 16.29
CA LEU A 125 -18.91 -1.53 17.64
C LEU A 125 -20.14 -2.45 17.64
N THR A 126 -20.81 -2.60 16.49
CA THR A 126 -21.91 -3.54 16.33
C THR A 126 -21.44 -4.99 16.39
N VAL A 127 -20.21 -5.28 15.93
CA VAL A 127 -19.65 -6.64 15.80
C VAL A 127 -18.35 -6.82 16.59
N LEU A 128 -17.51 -5.78 16.65
CA LEU A 128 -16.19 -5.80 17.28
C LEU A 128 -16.25 -5.30 18.73
N PRO A 129 -15.36 -5.79 19.61
CA PRO A 129 -15.21 -5.24 20.95
C PRO A 129 -14.74 -3.77 20.88
N PRO A 130 -15.09 -2.91 21.85
CA PRO A 130 -14.67 -1.50 21.87
C PRO A 130 -13.16 -1.29 21.74
N ALA A 131 -12.35 -2.25 22.20
CA ALA A 131 -10.90 -2.21 22.07
C ALA A 131 -10.39 -2.29 20.62
N ALA A 132 -11.24 -2.73 19.68
CA ALA A 132 -10.94 -2.87 18.26
C ALA A 132 -11.65 -1.82 17.39
N ILE A 133 -12.18 -0.74 17.99
CA ILE A 133 -12.92 0.33 17.28
C ILE A 133 -12.11 0.98 16.14
N TRP A 134 -10.78 0.92 16.23
CA TRP A 134 -9.84 1.48 15.26
C TRP A 134 -9.58 0.58 14.06
N VAL A 135 -9.96 -0.71 14.10
CA VAL A 135 -9.59 -1.70 13.08
C VAL A 135 -10.25 -1.39 11.74
N THR A 136 -11.58 -1.28 11.71
CA THR A 136 -12.35 -1.02 10.49
C THR A 136 -11.95 0.26 9.77
N PRO A 137 -11.86 1.43 10.43
CA PRO A 137 -11.43 2.66 9.75
C PRO A 137 -10.01 2.57 9.22
N LEU A 138 -9.10 1.96 9.97
CA LEU A 138 -7.71 1.81 9.54
C LEU A 138 -7.58 0.89 8.32
N VAL A 139 -8.29 -0.24 8.31
CA VAL A 139 -8.33 -1.15 7.16
C VAL A 139 -8.90 -0.44 5.94
N ALA A 140 -9.98 0.33 6.10
CA ALA A 140 -10.55 1.10 5.00
C ALA A 140 -9.57 2.16 4.48
N ALA A 141 -8.91 2.92 5.37
CA ALA A 141 -7.90 3.90 4.97
C ALA A 141 -6.75 3.23 4.20
N MET A 142 -6.18 2.15 4.74
CA MET A 142 -5.08 1.43 4.07
C MET A 142 -5.49 0.84 2.73
N ALA A 143 -6.68 0.24 2.64
CA ALA A 143 -7.21 -0.27 1.37
C ALA A 143 -7.38 0.87 0.36
N SER A 144 -7.90 2.02 0.77
CA SER A 144 -8.06 3.18 -0.10
C SER A 144 -6.74 3.79 -0.57
N MET A 145 -5.67 3.73 0.25
CA MET A 145 -4.33 4.17 -0.16
C MET A 145 -3.74 3.31 -1.30
N THR A 146 -4.26 2.11 -1.55
CA THR A 146 -3.79 1.25 -2.65
C THR A 146 -4.44 1.55 -4.00
N PHE A 147 -5.44 2.44 -4.04
CA PHE A 147 -6.06 2.86 -5.30
C PHE A 147 -5.27 4.01 -5.91
N SER A 148 -4.65 3.78 -7.07
CA SER A 148 -4.20 4.87 -7.94
C SER A 148 -5.41 5.50 -8.65
N TRP A 149 -5.50 6.82 -8.69
CA TRP A 149 -6.58 7.50 -9.40
C TRP A 149 -6.26 7.56 -10.91
N PRO A 150 -7.04 6.92 -11.80
CA PRO A 150 -6.76 6.97 -13.23
C PRO A 150 -7.17 8.31 -13.82
N LEU A 151 -6.58 8.68 -14.96
CA LEU A 151 -6.94 9.89 -15.74
C LEU A 151 -8.41 9.91 -16.19
N HIS A 152 -9.01 8.74 -16.40
CA HIS A 152 -10.42 8.59 -16.78
C HIS A 152 -11.15 7.68 -15.77
N PRO A 153 -11.55 8.22 -14.61
CA PRO A 153 -12.26 7.47 -13.60
C PRO A 153 -13.65 7.03 -14.08
N THR A 154 -14.04 5.84 -13.64
CA THR A 154 -15.36 5.26 -13.88
C THR A 154 -16.20 5.32 -12.61
N LEU A 155 -17.52 5.19 -12.74
CA LEU A 155 -18.44 5.25 -11.59
C LEU A 155 -18.10 4.24 -10.46
N PRO A 156 -17.69 2.99 -10.75
CA PRO A 156 -17.22 2.06 -9.72
C PRO A 156 -15.99 2.55 -8.96
N LEU A 157 -15.06 3.27 -9.61
CA LEU A 157 -13.86 3.80 -8.95
C LEU A 157 -14.20 4.84 -7.87
N GLY A 158 -15.25 5.65 -8.11
CA GLY A 158 -15.80 6.56 -7.10
C GLY A 158 -16.43 5.86 -5.88
N LEU A 159 -16.83 4.59 -6.02
CA LEU A 159 -17.41 3.79 -4.93
C LEU A 159 -16.31 3.04 -4.14
N TRP A 160 -15.42 2.34 -4.85
CA TRP A 160 -14.36 1.52 -4.24
C TRP A 160 -13.20 2.35 -3.69
N GLY A 161 -12.87 3.45 -4.35
CA GLY A 161 -11.83 4.40 -3.95
C GLY A 161 -12.37 5.63 -3.23
N ALA A 162 -13.56 5.57 -2.62
CA ALA A 162 -14.27 6.75 -2.11
C ALA A 162 -13.48 7.61 -1.12
N LEU A 163 -12.65 7.01 -0.26
CA LEU A 163 -11.79 7.73 0.69
C LEU A 163 -10.53 8.33 0.05
N HIS A 164 -10.21 7.96 -1.19
CA HIS A 164 -9.07 8.50 -1.94
C HIS A 164 -9.52 9.45 -3.07
N ALA A 165 -10.80 9.37 -3.47
CA ALA A 165 -11.36 10.19 -4.52
C ALA A 165 -11.25 11.70 -4.21
N PRO A 166 -11.01 12.55 -5.22
CA PRO A 166 -11.14 13.99 -5.04
C PRO A 166 -12.57 14.32 -4.60
N ALA A 167 -12.76 15.43 -3.89
CA ALA A 167 -14.06 15.81 -3.33
C ALA A 167 -14.87 16.74 -4.26
N ASP A 168 -14.83 16.46 -5.57
CA ASP A 168 -15.65 17.11 -6.58
C ASP A 168 -17.06 16.53 -6.66
N ALA A 169 -18.03 17.29 -7.19
CA ALA A 169 -19.36 16.73 -7.50
C ALA A 169 -19.32 15.79 -8.72
N PHE A 170 -18.43 16.06 -9.66
CA PHE A 170 -18.21 15.29 -10.88
C PHE A 170 -16.72 15.03 -11.05
N LEU A 171 -16.37 13.80 -11.39
CA LEU A 171 -15.02 13.40 -11.80
C LEU A 171 -14.89 13.64 -13.30
N ASP A 172 -13.76 14.17 -13.77
CA ASP A 172 -13.50 14.28 -15.20
C ASP A 172 -13.56 12.90 -15.87
N PRO A 173 -14.23 12.73 -17.04
CA PRO A 173 -14.76 13.76 -17.94
C PRO A 173 -16.25 14.12 -17.72
N GLY A 174 -16.81 13.98 -16.52
CA GLY A 174 -18.20 14.32 -16.18
C GLY A 174 -18.98 13.22 -15.46
N VAL A 175 -18.30 12.23 -14.87
CA VAL A 175 -18.93 11.12 -14.13
C VAL A 175 -19.34 11.59 -12.74
N PRO A 176 -20.57 11.31 -12.25
CA PRO A 176 -20.98 11.67 -10.90
C PRO A 176 -20.06 11.07 -9.84
N ASN A 177 -19.56 11.91 -8.92
CA ASN A 177 -18.70 11.45 -7.86
C ASN A 177 -19.49 10.90 -6.67
N LEU A 178 -19.51 9.58 -6.52
CA LEU A 178 -20.23 8.91 -5.44
C LEU A 178 -19.48 8.91 -4.10
N SER A 179 -18.26 9.45 -4.04
CA SER A 179 -17.45 9.43 -2.81
C SER A 179 -18.09 10.19 -1.65
N ILE A 180 -18.59 11.41 -1.90
CA ILE A 180 -19.26 12.25 -0.89
C ILE A 180 -20.52 11.58 -0.35
N PRO A 181 -21.51 11.19 -1.17
CA PRO A 181 -22.73 10.57 -0.65
C PRO A 181 -22.45 9.24 0.05
N LEU A 182 -21.50 8.42 -0.44
CA LEU A 182 -21.14 7.16 0.21
C LEU A 182 -20.50 7.39 1.58
N CYS A 183 -19.52 8.30 1.67
CA CYS A 183 -18.83 8.63 2.93
C CYS A 183 -19.80 9.21 3.97
N LEU A 184 -20.73 10.08 3.55
CA LEU A 184 -21.78 10.60 4.42
C LEU A 184 -22.74 9.49 4.88
N LEU A 185 -23.14 8.58 3.99
CA LEU A 185 -24.00 7.45 4.33
C LEU A 185 -23.34 6.54 5.37
N ILE A 186 -22.06 6.24 5.20
CA ILE A 186 -21.25 5.49 6.18
C ILE A 186 -21.17 6.23 7.51
N GLY A 187 -20.90 7.53 7.49
CA GLY A 187 -20.89 8.41 8.66
C GLY A 187 -22.20 8.37 9.44
N VAL A 188 -23.32 8.59 8.75
CA VAL A 188 -24.67 8.57 9.32
C VAL A 188 -25.01 7.20 9.87
N ALA A 189 -24.70 6.11 9.15
CA ALA A 189 -24.93 4.75 9.62
C ALA A 189 -24.16 4.44 10.93
N GLY A 190 -22.91 4.89 11.05
CA GLY A 190 -22.12 4.80 12.29
C GLY A 190 -22.70 5.59 13.44
N ILE A 191 -23.10 6.84 13.18
CA ILE A 191 -23.74 7.69 14.18
C ILE A 191 -25.03 7.06 14.69
N VAL A 192 -25.90 6.60 13.79
CA VAL A 192 -27.20 6.00 14.15
C VAL A 192 -27.02 4.70 14.93
N THR A 193 -26.09 3.83 14.51
CA THR A 193 -25.81 2.57 15.20
C THR A 193 -25.29 2.79 16.61
N PHE A 194 -24.34 3.71 16.80
CA PHE A 194 -23.83 4.06 18.12
C PHE A 194 -24.87 4.77 19.00
N ALA A 195 -25.58 5.77 18.47
CA ALA A 195 -26.60 6.50 19.21
C ALA A 195 -27.69 5.55 19.75
N ARG A 196 -28.14 4.61 18.92
CA ARG A 196 -29.13 3.59 19.30
C ARG A 196 -28.56 2.42 20.10
N GLY A 197 -27.24 2.31 20.24
CA GLY A 197 -26.59 1.22 20.97
C GLY A 197 -26.80 -0.16 20.33
N LEU A 198 -26.95 -0.20 19.00
CA LEU A 198 -27.16 -1.45 18.28
C LEU A 198 -25.91 -2.33 18.42
N ARG A 199 -26.10 -3.53 18.98
CA ARG A 199 -25.07 -4.56 19.07
C ARG A 199 -25.63 -5.83 18.46
N TRP A 200 -24.92 -6.39 17.49
CA TRP A 200 -25.11 -7.79 17.14
C TRP A 200 -24.46 -8.61 18.25
N ALA A 201 -25.27 -9.03 19.21
CA ALA A 201 -24.89 -10.13 20.05
C ALA A 201 -24.91 -11.39 19.16
N PRO A 202 -23.76 -12.06 18.88
CA PRO A 202 -23.87 -13.47 18.61
C PRO A 202 -24.58 -14.06 19.82
N ARG A 203 -25.57 -14.94 19.61
CA ARG A 203 -26.12 -15.78 20.66
C ARG A 203 -24.94 -16.55 21.27
N THR A 204 -24.27 -15.97 22.25
CA THR A 204 -23.49 -16.72 23.20
C THR A 204 -24.52 -17.59 23.88
N PHE A 205 -24.50 -18.89 23.55
CA PHE A 205 -25.09 -19.90 24.40
C PHE A 205 -24.71 -19.51 25.83
N THR A 206 -25.69 -19.05 26.58
CA THR A 206 -25.57 -18.72 27.98
C THR A 206 -25.31 -20.04 28.69
N SER A 207 -24.05 -20.49 28.71
CA SER A 207 -23.63 -21.49 29.66
C SER A 207 -23.68 -20.83 31.03
N LYS A 208 -24.80 -21.00 31.71
CA LYS A 208 -24.93 -20.89 33.17
C LYS A 208 -24.06 -21.93 33.91
N ALA A 209 -23.10 -22.59 33.28
CA ALA A 209 -22.29 -23.65 33.86
C ALA A 209 -20.80 -23.41 33.60
N GLN A 210 -20.20 -22.45 34.33
CA GLN A 210 -18.78 -22.55 34.65
C GLN A 210 -18.52 -21.89 36.01
N GLN A 211 -19.09 -22.48 37.05
CA GLN A 211 -18.42 -22.50 38.35
C GLN A 211 -16.99 -23.01 38.13
N PRO A 212 -15.98 -22.40 38.77
CA PRO A 212 -14.60 -22.86 38.66
C PRO A 212 -14.51 -24.22 39.34
N ARG A 213 -14.57 -25.29 38.55
CA ARG A 213 -14.33 -26.64 39.04
C ARG A 213 -12.85 -26.72 39.41
N LYS A 214 -12.58 -26.74 40.71
CA LYS A 214 -11.30 -27.13 41.32
C LYS A 214 -10.92 -28.51 40.78
N ASN A 215 -10.14 -28.56 39.71
CA ASN A 215 -9.38 -29.75 39.33
C ASN A 215 -8.03 -29.27 38.81
N ALA A 216 -7.05 -29.34 39.70
CA ALA A 216 -5.65 -29.27 39.37
C ALA A 216 -5.30 -30.37 38.36
N VAL A 217 -4.20 -30.18 37.63
CA VAL A 217 -3.60 -31.13 36.68
C VAL A 217 -4.15 -31.08 35.24
N THR A 218 -4.03 -29.92 34.57
CA THR A 218 -3.65 -29.79 33.13
C THR A 218 -3.21 -28.34 32.80
N HIS A 219 -2.68 -27.60 33.78
CA HIS A 219 -2.52 -26.14 33.70
C HIS A 219 -1.45 -25.64 32.72
N ARG A 220 -0.39 -26.42 32.43
CA ARG A 220 0.75 -25.91 31.65
C ARG A 220 0.44 -25.70 30.17
N ARG A 221 -0.18 -26.70 29.50
CA ARG A 221 -0.57 -26.60 28.08
C ARG A 221 -1.77 -25.66 27.87
N SER A 222 -2.71 -25.63 28.82
CA SER A 222 -3.86 -24.70 28.82
C SER A 222 -3.42 -23.24 28.98
N GLY A 223 -2.53 -22.95 29.94
CA GLY A 223 -2.00 -21.60 30.18
C GLY A 223 -1.19 -21.05 29.00
N THR A 224 -0.34 -21.88 28.37
CA THR A 224 0.40 -21.45 27.16
C THR A 224 -0.50 -21.17 25.97
N ARG A 225 -1.62 -21.90 25.81
CA ARG A 225 -2.61 -21.63 24.76
C ARG A 225 -3.37 -20.35 25.05
N GLY A 226 -3.74 -20.09 26.30
CA GLY A 226 -4.38 -18.83 26.73
C GLY A 226 -3.48 -17.62 26.48
N LEU A 227 -2.19 -17.70 26.84
CA LEU A 227 -1.19 -16.66 26.58
C LEU A 227 -0.99 -16.41 25.08
N ARG A 228 -0.92 -17.47 24.28
CA ARG A 228 -0.77 -17.36 22.82
C ARG A 228 -2.00 -16.70 22.19
N ARG A 229 -3.21 -17.06 22.64
CA ARG A 229 -4.46 -16.41 22.19
C ARG A 229 -4.52 -14.92 22.58
N ALA A 230 -4.14 -14.59 23.82
CA ALA A 230 -4.15 -13.20 24.30
C ALA A 230 -3.14 -12.28 23.58
N SER A 231 -2.08 -12.86 23.01
CA SER A 231 -1.09 -12.10 22.24
C SER A 231 -1.57 -11.63 20.88
N LEU A 232 -2.60 -12.29 20.31
CA LEU A 232 -3.10 -12.02 18.96
C LEU A 232 -1.99 -12.02 17.87
N THR A 233 -0.84 -12.62 18.14
CA THR A 233 0.33 -12.59 17.25
C THR A 233 0.03 -13.26 15.91
N VAL A 234 -0.63 -14.41 15.91
CA VAL A 234 -0.99 -15.17 14.70
C VAL A 234 -1.98 -14.40 13.81
N PRO A 235 -3.15 -13.94 14.29
CA PRO A 235 -4.06 -13.18 13.43
C PRO A 235 -3.44 -11.87 12.94
N MET A 236 -2.62 -11.20 13.76
CA MET A 236 -1.86 -10.03 13.31
C MET A 236 -0.82 -10.40 12.24
N ALA A 237 -0.11 -11.51 12.39
CA ALA A 237 0.86 -11.97 11.40
C ALA A 237 0.19 -12.25 10.05
N CYS A 238 -0.99 -12.90 10.06
CA CYS A 238 -1.76 -13.10 8.84
C CYS A 238 -2.18 -11.77 8.20
N LEU A 239 -2.63 -10.81 9.01
CA LEU A 239 -2.98 -9.47 8.52
C LEU A 239 -1.77 -8.78 7.90
N VAL A 240 -0.61 -8.78 8.58
CA VAL A 240 0.63 -8.20 8.07
C VAL A 240 1.06 -8.88 6.76
N ALA A 241 0.96 -10.20 6.68
CA ALA A 241 1.30 -10.95 5.47
C ALA A 241 0.40 -10.55 4.29
N VAL A 242 -0.91 -10.48 4.50
CA VAL A 242 -1.87 -10.07 3.46
C VAL A 242 -1.62 -8.63 3.02
N VAL A 243 -1.51 -7.70 3.98
CA VAL A 243 -1.33 -6.27 3.70
C VAL A 243 0.02 -5.98 3.03
N SER A 244 1.07 -6.73 3.36
CA SER A 244 2.37 -6.58 2.71
C SER A 244 2.39 -7.21 1.32
N ALA A 245 1.71 -8.36 1.14
CA ALA A 245 1.66 -9.06 -0.14
C ALA A 245 0.73 -8.41 -1.18
N TRP A 246 -0.29 -7.70 -0.72
CA TRP A 246 -1.29 -7.10 -1.58
C TRP A 246 -0.69 -6.10 -2.61
N PRO A 247 0.15 -5.11 -2.21
CA PRO A 247 0.84 -4.24 -3.15
C PRO A 247 1.59 -4.99 -4.24
N TRP A 248 2.33 -6.03 -3.86
CA TRP A 248 3.12 -6.85 -4.79
C TRP A 248 2.22 -7.56 -5.80
N MET A 249 1.05 -8.07 -5.37
CA MET A 249 0.11 -8.68 -6.31
C MET A 249 -0.52 -7.64 -7.25
N THR A 250 -0.82 -6.44 -6.77
CA THR A 250 -1.39 -5.37 -7.60
C THR A 250 -0.40 -4.78 -8.59
N SER A 251 0.90 -4.79 -8.28
CA SER A 251 1.97 -4.34 -9.17
C SER A 251 2.54 -5.45 -10.06
N LEU A 252 1.88 -6.62 -10.16
CA LEU A 252 2.37 -7.76 -10.93
C LEU A 252 2.75 -7.42 -12.39
N SER A 253 2.05 -6.47 -12.98
CA SER A 253 2.33 -5.87 -14.29
C SER A 253 3.75 -5.33 -14.46
N TRP A 254 4.41 -4.96 -13.35
CA TRP A 254 5.70 -4.26 -13.33
C TRP A 254 6.89 -5.18 -13.06
N TRP A 255 6.70 -6.21 -12.23
CA TRP A 255 7.78 -7.11 -11.82
C TRP A 255 7.60 -8.57 -12.26
N GLY A 256 6.42 -8.94 -12.76
CA GLY A 256 6.04 -10.32 -13.07
C GLY A 256 7.13 -11.09 -13.81
N GLY A 257 7.33 -12.35 -13.42
CA GLY A 257 8.34 -13.23 -14.01
C GLY A 257 9.81 -12.89 -13.65
N SER A 258 10.07 -11.84 -12.86
CA SER A 258 11.41 -11.49 -12.38
C SER A 258 11.51 -11.50 -10.86
N PRO A 259 12.21 -12.49 -10.24
CA PRO A 259 12.40 -12.50 -8.79
C PRO A 259 13.24 -11.31 -8.32
N ARG A 260 14.12 -10.79 -9.18
CA ARG A 260 14.97 -9.64 -8.87
C ARG A 260 14.18 -8.34 -8.82
N LEU A 261 13.22 -8.11 -9.71
CA LEU A 261 12.37 -6.92 -9.66
C LEU A 261 11.47 -6.94 -8.42
N LEU A 262 10.90 -8.11 -8.09
CA LEU A 262 10.12 -8.28 -6.86
C LEU A 262 10.95 -7.95 -5.62
N LEU A 263 12.08 -8.63 -5.42
CA LEU A 263 12.87 -8.52 -4.19
C LEU A 263 13.75 -7.25 -4.16
N GLY A 264 14.16 -6.78 -5.33
CA GLY A 264 15.07 -5.66 -5.50
C GLY A 264 14.38 -4.29 -5.53
N ASP A 265 13.11 -4.24 -5.91
CA ASP A 265 12.38 -2.98 -6.13
C ASP A 265 11.03 -2.95 -5.41
N GLU A 266 10.13 -3.90 -5.68
CA GLU A 266 8.76 -3.88 -5.16
C GLU A 266 8.64 -4.07 -3.65
N VAL A 267 9.37 -5.06 -3.09
CA VAL A 267 9.43 -5.29 -1.64
C VAL A 267 10.00 -4.04 -0.94
N PRO A 268 11.16 -3.49 -1.35
CA PRO A 268 11.66 -2.20 -0.87
C PRO A 268 10.69 -1.02 -1.03
N ALA A 269 10.00 -0.89 -2.16
CA ALA A 269 9.04 0.18 -2.40
C ALA A 269 7.89 0.15 -1.37
N SER A 270 7.45 -1.04 -0.99
CA SER A 270 6.37 -1.24 0.00
C SER A 270 6.79 -1.16 1.48
N VAL A 271 8.05 -0.83 1.77
CA VAL A 271 8.63 -0.88 3.13
C VAL A 271 7.85 -0.06 4.16
N PHE A 272 7.28 1.08 3.76
CA PHE A 272 6.52 1.94 4.65
C PHE A 272 5.27 1.25 5.19
N ILE A 273 4.61 0.41 4.37
CA ILE A 273 3.48 -0.42 4.78
C ILE A 273 3.96 -1.53 5.71
N ALA A 274 4.98 -2.28 5.28
CA ALA A 274 5.48 -3.45 6.00
C ALA A 274 5.97 -3.10 7.41
N VAL A 275 6.75 -2.02 7.56
CA VAL A 275 7.29 -1.58 8.85
C VAL A 275 6.20 -1.01 9.74
N ALA A 276 5.27 -0.21 9.22
CA ALA A 276 4.15 0.31 10.01
C ALA A 276 3.28 -0.84 10.56
N CYS A 277 2.95 -1.81 9.71
CA CYS A 277 2.24 -3.03 10.11
C CYS A 277 3.02 -3.87 11.13
N ALA A 278 4.35 -3.95 11.00
CA ALA A 278 5.22 -4.64 11.94
C ALA A 278 5.23 -3.95 13.32
N VAL A 279 5.28 -2.62 13.35
CA VAL A 279 5.15 -1.83 14.59
C VAL A 279 3.81 -2.13 15.28
N LEU A 280 2.71 -2.13 14.51
CA LEU A 280 1.38 -2.46 15.04
C LEU A 280 1.34 -3.87 15.63
N LEU A 281 1.83 -4.87 14.88
CA LEU A 281 1.96 -6.25 15.36
C LEU A 281 2.77 -6.29 16.65
N GLY A 282 3.89 -5.56 16.70
CA GLY A 282 4.73 -5.39 17.87
C GLY A 282 3.94 -4.91 19.08
N VAL A 283 3.24 -3.78 18.97
CA VAL A 283 2.44 -3.20 20.06
C VAL A 283 1.38 -4.18 20.56
N VAL A 284 0.60 -4.74 19.64
CA VAL A 284 -0.48 -5.70 19.97
C VAL A 284 0.09 -6.94 20.66
N SER A 285 1.23 -7.43 20.19
CA SER A 285 1.94 -8.57 20.76
C SER A 285 2.51 -8.23 22.13
N GLY A 286 3.11 -7.05 22.33
CA GLY A 286 3.65 -6.59 23.61
C GLY A 286 2.56 -6.36 24.67
N GLN A 287 1.36 -5.98 24.24
CA GLN A 287 0.20 -5.77 25.12
C GLN A 287 -0.41 -7.06 25.69
N TYR A 288 0.06 -8.24 25.26
CA TYR A 288 -0.48 -9.53 25.74
C TYR A 288 -0.52 -9.62 27.26
N ARG A 289 0.49 -9.08 27.96
CA ARG A 289 0.59 -9.11 29.44
C ARG A 289 -0.53 -8.33 30.14
N TRP A 290 -1.00 -7.26 29.52
CA TRP A 290 -2.09 -6.44 30.04
C TRP A 290 -3.43 -7.13 29.78
N ARG A 291 -3.62 -7.69 28.58
CA ARG A 291 -4.85 -8.41 28.19
C ARG A 291 -5.06 -9.73 28.94
N SER A 292 -3.96 -10.39 29.32
CA SER A 292 -4.00 -11.66 30.05
C SER A 292 -3.89 -11.50 31.58
N GLY A 293 -3.74 -10.27 32.10
CA GLY A 293 -3.54 -10.02 33.53
C GLY A 293 -2.18 -10.49 34.09
N VAL A 294 -1.30 -11.03 33.24
CA VAL A 294 0.03 -11.53 33.60
C VAL A 294 0.93 -10.43 34.15
N ALA A 295 0.68 -9.17 33.76
CA ALA A 295 1.40 -8.01 34.29
C ALA A 295 1.35 -7.93 35.83
N VAL A 296 0.25 -8.37 36.46
CA VAL A 296 0.10 -8.41 37.93
C VAL A 296 1.01 -9.49 38.53
N TRP A 297 1.00 -10.69 37.93
CA TRP A 297 1.83 -11.82 38.38
C TRP A 297 3.33 -11.61 38.15
N GLN A 298 3.71 -10.81 37.15
CA GLN A 298 5.11 -10.46 36.88
C GLN A 298 5.75 -9.63 37.99
N GLN A 299 4.96 -8.91 38.80
CA GLN A 299 5.47 -8.19 39.97
C GLN A 299 5.99 -9.14 41.06
N LEU A 300 5.52 -10.40 41.05
CA LEU A 300 5.94 -11.44 41.99
C LEU A 300 7.06 -12.34 41.43
N SER A 301 7.52 -12.10 40.19
CA SER A 301 8.53 -12.91 39.52
C SER A 301 9.94 -12.46 39.91
N THR A 302 10.83 -13.40 40.18
CA THR A 302 12.27 -13.15 40.43
C THR A 302 13.08 -12.83 39.17
N ARG A 303 12.49 -12.99 37.98
CA ARG A 303 13.17 -12.70 36.70
C ARG A 303 13.26 -11.20 36.43
N PRO A 304 14.37 -10.70 35.86
CA PRO A 304 14.49 -9.31 35.47
C PRO A 304 13.45 -8.94 34.42
N ALA A 305 12.86 -7.75 34.55
CA ALA A 305 11.87 -7.22 33.60
C ALA A 305 12.43 -7.16 32.17
N TRP A 306 13.72 -6.83 32.02
CA TRP A 306 14.40 -6.75 30.72
C TRP A 306 14.44 -8.08 29.99
N THR A 307 14.65 -9.20 30.70
CA THR A 307 14.69 -10.54 30.08
C THR A 307 13.33 -10.95 29.54
N LEU A 308 12.26 -10.55 30.23
CA LEU A 308 10.89 -10.81 29.79
C LEU A 308 10.51 -9.93 28.58
N LEU A 309 10.92 -8.66 28.60
CA LEU A 309 10.75 -7.74 27.47
C LEU A 309 11.51 -8.23 26.23
N ALA A 310 12.79 -8.56 26.36
CA ALA A 310 13.63 -9.03 25.25
C ALA A 310 13.03 -10.27 24.57
N ARG A 311 12.43 -11.19 25.34
CA ARG A 311 11.71 -12.35 24.78
C ARG A 311 10.43 -11.96 24.04
N ALA A 312 9.68 -10.97 24.53
CA ALA A 312 8.48 -10.48 23.86
C ALA A 312 8.84 -9.76 22.55
N ALA A 313 9.83 -8.87 22.60
CA ALA A 313 10.36 -8.16 21.44
C ALA A 313 10.92 -9.13 20.39
N GLY A 314 11.77 -10.09 20.79
CA GLY A 314 12.34 -11.09 19.88
C GLY A 314 11.28 -11.97 19.21
N ARG A 315 10.21 -12.35 19.93
CA ARG A 315 9.07 -13.08 19.33
C ARG A 315 8.28 -12.22 18.36
N ALA A 316 8.02 -10.96 18.68
CA ALA A 316 7.31 -10.05 17.79
C ALA A 316 8.10 -9.81 16.51
N ALA A 317 9.42 -9.54 16.63
CA ALA A 317 10.33 -9.38 15.51
C ALA A 317 10.36 -10.61 14.61
N ALA A 318 10.60 -11.81 15.18
CA ALA A 318 10.61 -13.05 14.40
C ALA A 318 9.26 -13.32 13.70
N THR A 319 8.14 -12.99 14.36
CA THR A 319 6.80 -13.16 13.76
C THR A 319 6.56 -12.17 12.62
N ALA A 320 6.97 -10.90 12.77
CA ALA A 320 6.83 -9.89 11.73
C ALA A 320 7.72 -10.21 10.51
N VAL A 321 8.98 -10.61 10.75
CA VAL A 321 9.89 -11.05 9.68
C VAL A 321 9.32 -12.25 8.94
N ALA A 322 8.76 -13.24 9.66
CA ALA A 322 8.11 -14.37 9.00
C ALA A 322 6.86 -13.93 8.21
N ALA A 323 6.07 -13.00 8.74
CA ALA A 323 4.85 -12.52 8.10
C ALA A 323 5.12 -11.79 6.76
N VAL A 324 6.21 -11.00 6.69
CA VAL A 324 6.61 -10.28 5.46
C VAL A 324 7.48 -11.16 4.55
N GLY A 325 8.43 -11.88 5.13
CA GLY A 325 9.41 -12.68 4.40
C GLY A 325 8.83 -13.94 3.75
N ALA A 326 7.86 -14.62 4.39
CA ALA A 326 7.24 -15.81 3.82
C ALA A 326 6.51 -15.55 2.49
N PRO A 327 5.62 -14.54 2.35
CA PRO A 327 5.00 -14.24 1.07
C PRO A 327 6.02 -13.76 0.01
N ALA A 328 7.00 -12.93 0.39
CA ALA A 328 8.06 -12.50 -0.52
C ALA A 328 8.87 -13.69 -1.06
N LEU A 329 9.28 -14.61 -0.18
CA LEU A 329 9.98 -15.83 -0.55
C LEU A 329 9.11 -16.72 -1.44
N ALA A 330 7.83 -16.92 -1.10
CA ALA A 330 6.93 -17.75 -1.89
C ALA A 330 6.80 -17.22 -3.33
N MET A 331 6.59 -15.92 -3.53
CA MET A 331 6.49 -15.35 -4.87
C MET A 331 7.82 -15.31 -5.62
N ALA A 332 8.94 -15.08 -4.93
CA ALA A 332 10.27 -15.18 -5.52
C ALA A 332 10.58 -16.62 -5.99
N LEU A 333 10.16 -17.63 -5.24
CA LEU A 333 10.29 -19.03 -5.64
C LEU A 333 9.38 -19.39 -6.82
N VAL A 334 8.15 -18.89 -6.84
CA VAL A 334 7.22 -19.08 -7.97
C VAL A 334 7.79 -18.49 -9.25
N THR A 335 8.30 -17.26 -9.20
CA THR A 335 8.92 -16.60 -10.37
C THR A 335 10.24 -17.24 -10.80
N ALA A 336 11.09 -17.64 -9.86
CA ALA A 336 12.30 -18.41 -10.19
C ALA A 336 11.98 -19.75 -10.86
N GLY A 337 10.92 -20.43 -10.40
CA GLY A 337 10.43 -21.65 -11.03
C GLY A 337 9.88 -21.42 -12.44
N ASP A 338 9.26 -20.27 -12.69
CA ASP A 338 8.77 -19.90 -14.02
C ASP A 338 9.91 -19.60 -15.01
N LEU A 339 10.95 -18.88 -14.58
CA LEU A 339 12.16 -18.68 -15.38
C LEU A 339 12.77 -20.01 -15.84
N ALA A 340 12.86 -20.98 -14.92
CA ALA A 340 13.38 -22.31 -15.23
C ALA A 340 12.53 -23.04 -16.29
N ARG A 341 11.20 -22.88 -16.25
CA ARG A 341 10.28 -23.46 -17.26
C ARG A 341 10.47 -22.85 -18.65
N HIS A 342 10.87 -21.59 -18.73
CA HIS A 342 11.12 -20.89 -19.99
C HIS A 342 12.56 -21.06 -20.51
N GLY A 343 13.29 -22.06 -20.00
CA GLY A 343 14.61 -22.43 -20.51
C GLY A 343 15.69 -21.39 -20.22
N VAL A 344 15.59 -20.69 -19.09
CA VAL A 344 16.66 -19.87 -18.51
C VAL A 344 17.59 -20.78 -17.70
N GLY A 345 18.91 -20.58 -17.84
CA GLY A 345 19.93 -21.38 -17.15
C GLY A 345 19.82 -21.30 -15.63
N ALA A 346 20.09 -22.40 -14.93
CA ALA A 346 19.99 -22.47 -13.46
C ALA A 346 20.94 -21.48 -12.75
N ASP A 347 22.08 -21.19 -13.36
CA ASP A 347 23.05 -20.18 -12.93
C ASP A 347 22.46 -18.76 -12.99
N VAL A 348 21.75 -18.42 -14.08
CA VAL A 348 21.06 -17.14 -14.24
C VAL A 348 19.90 -17.04 -13.27
N VAL A 349 19.09 -18.09 -13.11
CA VAL A 349 17.97 -18.12 -12.15
C VAL A 349 18.47 -17.91 -10.72
N ALA A 350 19.52 -18.63 -10.31
CA ALA A 350 20.10 -18.47 -8.98
C ALA A 350 20.68 -17.07 -8.78
N THR A 351 21.32 -16.52 -9.81
CA THR A 351 21.90 -15.17 -9.78
C THR A 351 20.82 -14.10 -9.61
N GLU A 352 19.73 -14.17 -10.38
CA GLU A 352 18.63 -13.21 -10.28
C GLU A 352 17.91 -13.32 -8.94
N PHE A 353 17.68 -14.53 -8.45
CA PHE A 353 17.12 -14.76 -7.13
C PHE A 353 18.00 -14.17 -6.03
N LEU A 354 19.32 -14.43 -6.04
CA LEU A 354 20.27 -13.94 -5.04
C LEU A 354 20.51 -12.43 -5.12
N ALA A 355 20.52 -11.84 -6.32
CA ALA A 355 20.76 -10.41 -6.51
C ALA A 355 19.66 -9.52 -5.93
N GLY A 356 18.43 -10.02 -5.83
CA GLY A 356 17.31 -9.29 -5.24
C GLY A 356 17.28 -9.28 -3.70
N TRP A 357 17.95 -10.22 -3.04
CA TRP A 357 17.85 -10.38 -1.58
C TRP A 357 18.47 -9.26 -0.74
N PRO A 358 19.63 -8.65 -1.06
CA PRO A 358 20.25 -7.65 -0.21
C PRO A 358 19.31 -6.50 0.22
N PRO A 359 18.58 -5.81 -0.69
CA PRO A 359 17.63 -4.79 -0.28
C PRO A 359 16.43 -5.36 0.49
N THR A 360 15.93 -6.54 0.14
CA THR A 360 14.87 -7.21 0.91
C THR A 360 15.33 -7.54 2.34
N LEU A 361 16.57 -7.97 2.56
CA LEU A 361 17.10 -8.26 3.89
C LEU A 361 17.18 -6.99 4.76
N LEU A 362 17.49 -5.84 4.16
CA LEU A 362 17.42 -4.55 4.86
C LEU A 362 15.98 -4.22 5.28
N VAL A 363 15.00 -4.41 4.38
CA VAL A 363 13.57 -4.26 4.72
C VAL A 363 13.16 -5.18 5.86
N LEU A 364 13.57 -6.46 5.83
CA LEU A 364 13.26 -7.41 6.89
C LEU A 364 13.93 -7.02 8.22
N ALA A 365 15.12 -6.44 8.20
CA ALA A 365 15.77 -5.89 9.39
C ALA A 365 14.99 -4.69 9.95
N GLU A 366 14.54 -3.76 9.10
CA GLU A 366 13.69 -2.64 9.51
C GLU A 366 12.35 -3.11 10.10
N VAL A 367 11.73 -4.13 9.49
CA VAL A 367 10.51 -4.79 9.99
C VAL A 367 10.76 -5.41 11.37
N ALA A 368 11.89 -6.08 11.58
CA ALA A 368 12.27 -6.65 12.87
C ALA A 368 12.43 -5.55 13.94
N ILE A 369 13.11 -4.46 13.60
CA ILE A 369 13.32 -3.31 14.49
C ILE A 369 11.98 -2.65 14.83
N GLY A 370 11.14 -2.36 13.84
CA GLY A 370 9.81 -1.77 14.02
C GLY A 370 8.94 -2.61 14.95
N ALA A 371 8.89 -3.94 14.74
CA ALA A 371 8.15 -4.85 15.61
C ALA A 371 8.72 -4.92 17.04
N ALA A 372 10.04 -4.87 17.21
CA ALA A 372 10.68 -4.83 18.53
C ALA A 372 10.35 -3.54 19.28
N LEU A 373 10.45 -2.39 18.62
CA LEU A 373 10.08 -1.08 19.18
C LEU A 373 8.59 -1.01 19.55
N GLY A 374 7.73 -1.50 18.66
CA GLY A 374 6.30 -1.62 18.95
C GLY A 374 6.04 -2.51 20.16
N ALA A 375 6.71 -3.67 20.26
CA ALA A 375 6.57 -4.55 21.41
C ALA A 375 7.02 -3.90 22.72
N CYS A 376 8.09 -3.09 22.70
CA CYS A 376 8.49 -2.27 23.83
C CYS A 376 7.41 -1.27 24.23
N ALA A 377 6.84 -0.52 23.28
CA ALA A 377 5.77 0.43 23.58
C ALA A 377 4.53 -0.26 24.18
N GLY A 378 4.10 -1.38 23.58
CA GLY A 378 2.98 -2.19 24.09
C GLY A 378 3.26 -2.88 25.43
N TRP A 379 4.52 -3.18 25.73
CA TRP A 379 4.93 -3.76 27.00
C TRP A 379 4.73 -2.78 28.15
N TRP A 380 5.15 -1.52 27.97
CA TRP A 380 5.05 -0.47 28.97
C TRP A 380 3.64 0.11 29.10
N SER A 381 2.83 0.06 28.04
CA SER A 381 1.49 0.64 28.02
C SER A 381 0.41 -0.34 27.58
N GLY A 382 -0.50 -0.67 28.51
CA GLY A 382 -1.72 -1.43 28.22
C GLY A 382 -2.83 -0.61 27.57
N ARG A 383 -2.57 0.66 27.22
CA ARG A 383 -3.58 1.57 26.66
C ARG A 383 -3.91 1.17 25.23
N ILE A 384 -5.20 1.03 24.94
CA ILE A 384 -5.71 0.49 23.68
C ILE A 384 -5.31 1.38 22.48
N TRP A 385 -5.23 2.70 22.69
CA TRP A 385 -4.86 3.66 21.64
C TRP A 385 -3.38 3.62 21.21
N MET A 386 -2.52 2.87 21.91
CA MET A 386 -1.10 2.78 21.53
C MET A 386 -0.88 2.06 20.21
N ALA A 387 -1.69 1.05 19.92
CA ALA A 387 -1.58 0.29 18.68
C ALA A 387 -1.75 1.18 17.43
N PRO A 388 -2.86 1.93 17.29
CA PRO A 388 -3.00 2.84 16.15
C PRO A 388 -2.04 4.03 16.18
N ALA A 389 -1.72 4.58 17.36
CA ALA A 389 -0.77 5.70 17.45
C ALA A 389 0.63 5.33 16.94
N CYS A 390 1.14 4.16 17.34
CA CYS A 390 2.44 3.68 16.87
C CYS A 390 2.42 3.27 15.40
N LEU A 391 1.31 2.76 14.88
CA LEU A 391 1.14 2.52 13.45
C LEU A 391 1.25 3.81 12.65
N ILE A 392 0.49 4.83 13.05
CA ILE A 392 0.49 6.15 12.39
C ILE A 392 1.88 6.77 12.43
N LEU A 393 2.53 6.75 13.60
CA LEU A 393 3.89 7.26 13.76
C LEU A 393 4.88 6.48 12.90
N GLY A 394 4.77 5.15 12.87
CA GLY A 394 5.58 4.29 12.02
C GLY A 394 5.43 4.69 10.56
N LEU A 395 4.19 4.79 10.06
CA LEU A 395 3.91 5.19 8.68
C LEU A 395 4.53 6.56 8.36
N ALA A 396 4.31 7.56 9.22
CA ALA A 396 4.84 8.92 9.03
C ALA A 396 6.39 8.95 8.98
N VAL A 397 7.05 8.23 9.89
CA VAL A 397 8.52 8.12 9.90
C VAL A 397 9.01 7.46 8.62
N MET A 398 8.39 6.35 8.20
CA MET A 398 8.86 5.61 7.04
C MET A 398 8.66 6.33 5.71
N ILE A 399 7.61 7.17 5.60
CA ILE A 399 7.40 8.06 4.45
C ILE A 399 8.43 9.20 4.44
N ALA A 400 8.80 9.72 5.61
CA ALA A 400 9.74 10.83 5.74
C ALA A 400 11.20 10.43 5.49
N VAL A 401 11.55 9.16 5.62
CA VAL A 401 12.93 8.68 5.43
C VAL A 401 13.24 8.65 3.93
N PRO A 402 14.19 9.46 3.44
CA PRO A 402 14.55 9.47 2.03
C PRO A 402 15.08 8.08 1.64
N ARG A 403 14.53 7.54 0.56
CA ARG A 403 14.94 6.24 0.02
C ARG A 403 15.87 6.43 -1.17
N PRO A 404 16.91 5.60 -1.30
CA PRO A 404 17.73 5.62 -2.49
C PRO A 404 16.82 5.35 -3.71
N PRO A 405 17.06 6.03 -4.84
CA PRO A 405 16.29 5.81 -6.05
C PRO A 405 16.33 4.33 -6.45
N SER A 406 15.25 3.86 -7.07
CA SER A 406 15.17 2.51 -7.63
C SER A 406 16.41 2.23 -8.49
N GLN A 407 16.97 1.03 -8.36
CA GLN A 407 18.17 0.70 -9.10
C GLN A 407 17.82 0.63 -10.59
N ASP A 408 18.65 1.24 -11.43
CA ASP A 408 18.57 1.12 -12.90
C ASP A 408 18.80 -0.35 -13.31
N VAL A 409 17.74 -1.15 -13.31
CA VAL A 409 17.77 -2.60 -13.51
C VAL A 409 18.14 -2.93 -14.94
N ASP A 410 17.59 -2.20 -15.91
CA ASP A 410 17.82 -2.45 -17.33
C ASP A 410 19.29 -2.23 -17.71
N ARG A 411 19.92 -1.15 -17.25
CA ARG A 411 21.36 -0.96 -17.45
C ARG A 411 22.19 -2.08 -16.82
N LYS A 412 21.88 -2.46 -15.57
CA LYS A 412 22.61 -3.55 -14.88
C LYS A 412 22.42 -4.91 -15.55
N TRP A 413 21.26 -5.18 -16.16
CA TRP A 413 21.03 -6.39 -16.93
C TRP A 413 21.78 -6.37 -18.26
N ALA A 414 21.78 -5.24 -18.96
CA ALA A 414 22.55 -5.06 -20.18
C ALA A 414 24.06 -5.27 -19.93
N GLU A 415 24.61 -4.68 -18.87
CA GLU A 415 26.02 -4.86 -18.49
C GLU A 415 26.36 -6.31 -18.10
N ARG A 416 25.44 -7.01 -17.43
CA ARG A 416 25.71 -8.33 -16.86
C ARG A 416 25.49 -9.48 -17.84
N TYR A 417 24.41 -9.43 -18.62
CA TYR A 417 23.98 -10.54 -19.47
C TYR A 417 24.09 -10.23 -20.97
N GLY A 418 24.13 -8.94 -21.33
CA GLY A 418 23.96 -8.49 -22.71
C GLY A 418 22.59 -8.89 -23.29
N TYR A 419 22.36 -8.57 -24.55
CA TYR A 419 21.14 -8.95 -25.29
C TYR A 419 21.40 -10.18 -26.16
N THR A 420 21.65 -11.32 -25.51
CA THR A 420 22.14 -12.54 -26.17
C THR A 420 21.03 -13.49 -26.63
N ALA A 421 19.84 -13.42 -26.03
CA ALA A 421 18.71 -14.25 -26.43
C ALA A 421 17.86 -13.50 -27.46
N CYS A 422 17.79 -14.00 -28.69
CA CYS A 422 17.06 -13.34 -29.77
C CYS A 422 15.99 -14.23 -30.39
N GLN A 423 14.89 -13.61 -30.82
CA GLN A 423 13.81 -14.25 -31.56
C GLN A 423 13.49 -13.42 -32.82
N THR A 424 13.34 -14.12 -33.95
CA THR A 424 12.87 -13.51 -35.20
C THR A 424 11.35 -13.34 -35.16
N VAL A 425 10.88 -12.18 -35.59
CA VAL A 425 9.45 -11.88 -35.69
C VAL A 425 8.85 -12.67 -36.87
N PRO A 426 7.77 -13.44 -36.67
CA PRO A 426 7.16 -14.21 -37.74
C PRO A 426 6.74 -13.33 -38.92
N GLY A 427 7.14 -13.70 -40.14
CA GLY A 427 6.74 -12.99 -41.37
C GLY A 427 7.38 -11.62 -41.58
N GLN A 428 8.37 -11.24 -40.76
CA GLN A 428 9.07 -9.96 -40.84
C GLN A 428 10.59 -10.16 -40.76
N ASP A 429 11.40 -9.33 -41.42
CA ASP A 429 12.86 -9.31 -41.30
C ASP A 429 13.30 -8.50 -40.06
N VAL A 430 12.75 -8.87 -38.89
CA VAL A 430 12.94 -8.18 -37.62
C VAL A 430 13.35 -9.17 -36.55
N ARG A 431 14.29 -8.77 -35.70
CA ARG A 431 14.78 -9.54 -34.57
C ARG A 431 14.59 -8.77 -33.28
N VAL A 432 13.99 -9.41 -32.29
CA VAL A 432 13.92 -8.88 -30.93
C VAL A 432 14.90 -9.64 -30.06
N CYS A 433 15.72 -8.92 -29.28
CA CYS A 433 16.72 -9.52 -28.40
C CYS A 433 16.51 -9.08 -26.96
N ALA A 434 16.67 -10.00 -26.02
CA ALA A 434 16.47 -9.80 -24.60
C ALA A 434 17.70 -10.26 -23.81
N PRO A 435 17.90 -9.73 -22.59
CA PRO A 435 18.75 -10.35 -21.60
C PRO A 435 18.29 -11.78 -21.28
N ALA A 436 19.22 -12.64 -20.88
CA ALA A 436 18.93 -14.03 -20.56
C ALA A 436 17.76 -14.23 -19.56
N PRO A 437 17.57 -13.38 -18.51
CA PRO A 437 16.41 -13.47 -17.62
C PRO A 437 15.06 -13.25 -18.31
N ASP A 438 14.97 -12.37 -19.31
CA ASP A 438 13.69 -12.02 -19.97
C ASP A 438 13.39 -12.88 -21.21
N LYS A 439 14.17 -13.94 -21.44
CA LYS A 439 13.99 -14.85 -22.58
C LYS A 439 12.55 -15.36 -22.72
N GLY A 440 11.85 -15.59 -21.60
CA GLY A 440 10.46 -16.04 -21.61
C GLY A 440 9.48 -15.06 -22.25
N TYR A 441 9.80 -13.76 -22.27
CA TYR A 441 8.96 -12.71 -22.85
C TYR A 441 9.22 -12.45 -24.34
N LEU A 442 10.26 -13.06 -24.92
CA LEU A 442 10.57 -12.91 -26.35
C LEU A 442 9.39 -13.27 -27.29
N PRO A 443 8.60 -14.34 -27.04
CA PRO A 443 7.44 -14.64 -27.88
C PRO A 443 6.37 -13.55 -27.84
N ALA A 444 6.10 -13.00 -26.65
CA ALA A 444 5.14 -11.92 -26.46
C ALA A 444 5.60 -10.64 -27.17
N ALA A 445 6.89 -10.31 -27.03
CA ALA A 445 7.52 -9.18 -27.71
C ALA A 445 7.47 -9.33 -29.23
N ALA A 446 7.79 -10.52 -29.74
CA ALA A 446 7.73 -10.81 -31.18
C ALA A 446 6.29 -10.73 -31.72
N ALA A 447 5.29 -11.21 -30.97
CA ALA A 447 3.89 -11.10 -31.35
C ALA A 447 3.42 -9.63 -31.38
N SER A 448 3.77 -8.83 -30.37
CA SER A 448 3.47 -7.40 -30.33
C SER A 448 4.13 -6.64 -31.48
N LEU A 449 5.40 -6.91 -31.78
CA LEU A 449 6.09 -6.33 -32.92
C LEU A 449 5.45 -6.75 -34.25
N SER A 450 5.08 -8.03 -34.39
CA SER A 450 4.36 -8.50 -35.58
C SER A 450 3.06 -7.73 -35.80
N GLN A 451 2.29 -7.49 -34.73
CA GLN A 451 1.05 -6.73 -34.80
C GLN A 451 1.31 -5.29 -35.23
N ILE A 452 2.22 -4.59 -34.53
CA ILE A 452 2.57 -3.19 -34.82
C ILE A 452 3.07 -3.03 -36.26
N TYR A 453 4.00 -3.89 -36.70
CA TYR A 453 4.61 -3.79 -38.02
C TYR A 453 3.61 -4.15 -39.13
N SER A 454 2.68 -5.07 -38.88
CA SER A 454 1.62 -5.40 -39.84
C SER A 454 0.58 -4.29 -40.01
N GLN A 455 0.41 -3.43 -39.00
CA GLN A 455 -0.50 -2.28 -39.03
C GLN A 455 0.16 -1.03 -39.61
N SER A 456 1.49 -0.98 -39.64
CA SER A 456 2.24 0.12 -40.24
C SER A 456 2.11 0.12 -41.77
N PRO A 457 1.89 1.28 -42.41
CA PRO A 457 1.86 1.38 -43.87
C PRO A 457 3.26 1.32 -44.51
N HIS A 458 4.33 1.48 -43.72
CA HIS A 458 5.72 1.47 -44.20
C HIS A 458 6.61 0.49 -43.39
N PRO A 459 6.28 -0.82 -43.33
CA PRO A 459 7.07 -1.79 -42.57
C PRO A 459 8.52 -1.90 -43.08
N GLU A 460 8.77 -1.54 -44.35
CA GLU A 460 10.08 -1.51 -44.96
C GLU A 460 11.00 -0.36 -44.48
N ALA A 461 10.46 0.64 -43.78
CA ALA A 461 11.28 1.70 -43.18
C ALA A 461 11.63 1.39 -41.71
N LEU A 462 10.90 0.49 -41.06
CA LEU A 462 11.00 0.28 -39.61
C LEU A 462 12.28 -0.45 -39.18
N PRO A 463 12.72 -0.27 -37.91
CA PRO A 463 13.91 -0.91 -37.35
C PRO A 463 13.92 -2.44 -37.50
N ARG A 464 15.10 -3.02 -37.79
CA ARG A 464 15.26 -4.49 -37.91
C ARG A 464 15.70 -5.16 -36.62
N LEU A 465 16.33 -4.42 -35.71
CA LEU A 465 16.77 -4.91 -34.42
C LEU A 465 16.07 -4.11 -33.32
N VAL A 466 15.39 -4.81 -32.43
CA VAL A 466 14.71 -4.23 -31.26
C VAL A 466 15.18 -4.93 -29.99
N ARG A 467 15.39 -4.18 -28.92
CA ARG A 467 15.74 -4.71 -27.59
C ARG A 467 14.49 -4.85 -26.73
N LEU A 468 14.36 -5.94 -26.00
CA LEU A 468 13.36 -6.09 -24.95
C LEU A 468 13.97 -5.62 -23.63
N THR A 469 13.34 -4.63 -23.00
CA THR A 469 13.74 -4.04 -21.71
C THR A 469 12.61 -4.18 -20.69
N THR A 470 12.89 -3.95 -19.41
CA THR A 470 11.88 -4.02 -18.35
C THR A 470 10.88 -2.90 -18.49
N THR A 471 11.34 -1.65 -18.48
CA THR A 471 10.46 -0.48 -18.38
C THR A 471 10.10 0.11 -19.74
N GLY A 472 10.94 -0.10 -20.75
CA GLY A 472 10.84 0.60 -22.02
C GLY A 472 11.17 2.09 -21.91
N THR A 473 11.32 2.74 -23.07
CA THR A 473 11.57 4.18 -23.15
C THR A 473 10.25 4.94 -23.22
N MET A 474 9.92 5.76 -22.22
CA MET A 474 8.75 6.66 -22.26
C MET A 474 9.20 8.13 -22.31
N GLY A 475 8.30 9.04 -22.71
CA GLY A 475 8.58 10.46 -23.04
C GLY A 475 9.25 11.35 -21.98
N GLY A 476 9.62 10.81 -20.81
CA GLY A 476 10.46 11.47 -19.80
C GLY A 476 11.79 10.77 -19.50
N ASN A 477 12.03 9.58 -20.03
CA ASN A 477 13.24 8.79 -19.82
C ASN A 477 14.23 9.06 -20.95
N ILE A 478 15.45 9.48 -20.61
CA ILE A 478 16.50 9.75 -21.59
C ILE A 478 17.07 8.41 -22.06
N HIS A 479 16.62 7.92 -23.22
CA HIS A 479 17.30 6.83 -23.90
C HIS A 479 18.64 7.33 -24.47
N PRO A 480 19.77 6.64 -24.24
CA PRO A 480 21.04 7.01 -24.84
C PRO A 480 20.92 7.06 -26.38
N LYS A 481 21.29 8.21 -26.95
CA LYS A 481 21.14 8.49 -28.38
C LYS A 481 22.17 7.75 -29.22
N GLY A 482 21.82 7.54 -30.49
CA GLY A 482 22.75 7.06 -31.54
C GLY A 482 22.60 5.59 -31.89
N LEU A 483 23.22 5.20 -33.00
CA LEU A 483 23.01 3.91 -33.68
C LEU A 483 23.45 2.68 -32.85
N GLU A 484 24.31 2.87 -31.84
CA GLU A 484 24.80 1.81 -30.94
C GLU A 484 23.73 1.34 -29.93
N ASN A 485 22.62 2.08 -29.81
CA ASN A 485 21.50 1.80 -28.92
C ASN A 485 20.23 1.55 -29.75
N PRO A 486 20.02 0.32 -30.25
CA PRO A 486 18.83 -0.06 -31.00
C PRO A 486 17.55 0.27 -30.22
N PRO A 487 16.43 0.55 -30.92
CA PRO A 487 15.14 0.82 -30.31
C PRO A 487 14.70 -0.29 -29.36
N ASP A 488 13.87 0.04 -28.38
CA ASP A 488 13.43 -0.89 -27.35
C ASP A 488 11.91 -0.96 -27.15
N VAL A 489 11.47 -2.11 -26.65
CA VAL A 489 10.12 -2.36 -26.18
C VAL A 489 10.18 -2.72 -24.70
N GLY A 490 9.36 -2.05 -23.88
CA GLY A 490 9.19 -2.37 -22.48
C GLY A 490 8.28 -3.58 -22.26
N ALA A 491 8.68 -4.48 -21.36
CA ALA A 491 7.85 -5.58 -20.90
C ALA A 491 6.78 -5.13 -19.89
N ALA A 492 7.07 -4.10 -19.08
CA ALA A 492 6.13 -3.46 -18.16
C ALA A 492 5.35 -2.34 -18.88
N PRO A 493 4.08 -2.08 -18.51
CA PRO A 493 3.24 -2.77 -17.51
C PRO A 493 2.54 -4.05 -18.03
N GLY A 494 3.07 -4.73 -19.05
CA GLY A 494 2.49 -5.95 -19.60
C GLY A 494 2.90 -7.25 -18.91
N ARG A 495 3.72 -7.22 -17.85
CA ARG A 495 4.28 -8.45 -17.25
C ARG A 495 3.21 -9.28 -16.52
N GLY A 496 3.40 -10.59 -16.52
CA GLY A 496 2.66 -11.54 -15.69
C GLY A 496 3.63 -12.54 -15.06
N ILE A 497 3.17 -13.39 -14.13
CA ILE A 497 4.02 -14.50 -13.61
C ILE A 497 4.46 -15.38 -14.78
N THR A 498 3.51 -15.74 -15.64
CA THR A 498 3.77 -16.32 -16.94
C THR A 498 3.72 -15.20 -17.98
N PRO A 499 4.61 -15.18 -18.98
CA PRO A 499 4.56 -14.20 -20.06
C PRO A 499 3.18 -14.14 -20.72
N PRO A 500 2.64 -12.94 -21.02
CA PRO A 500 1.40 -12.80 -21.76
C PRO A 500 1.57 -13.25 -23.22
N THR A 501 0.48 -13.29 -23.98
CA THR A 501 0.55 -13.53 -25.43
C THR A 501 1.08 -12.31 -26.21
N VAL A 502 0.88 -11.10 -25.68
CA VAL A 502 1.33 -9.81 -26.23
C VAL A 502 1.64 -8.83 -25.09
N LEU A 503 2.57 -7.88 -25.28
CA LEU A 503 3.03 -6.91 -24.28
C LEU A 503 2.09 -5.70 -24.06
N GLY A 504 1.01 -5.59 -24.82
CA GLY A 504 0.00 -4.51 -24.70
C GLY A 504 0.37 -3.21 -25.41
N ALA A 505 -0.50 -2.19 -25.28
CA ALA A 505 -0.39 -0.89 -25.98
C ALA A 505 0.92 -0.08 -25.71
N PRO A 506 1.52 -0.10 -24.50
CA PRO A 506 2.74 0.66 -24.20
C PRO A 506 3.97 0.27 -25.03
N ALA A 507 3.95 -0.89 -25.72
CA ALA A 507 5.01 -1.29 -26.63
C ALA A 507 5.18 -0.32 -27.81
N GLY A 508 4.08 0.26 -28.32
CA GLY A 508 4.12 1.25 -29.40
C GLY A 508 4.73 2.57 -28.95
N ASP A 509 4.40 3.03 -27.74
CA ASP A 509 5.01 4.21 -27.14
C ASP A 509 6.52 4.02 -26.95
N SER A 510 6.92 2.87 -26.38
CA SER A 510 8.33 2.54 -26.18
C SER A 510 9.14 2.59 -27.48
N LEU A 511 8.61 1.99 -28.54
CA LEU A 511 9.24 2.00 -29.87
C LEU A 511 9.33 3.41 -30.43
N THR A 512 8.28 4.22 -30.25
CA THR A 512 8.24 5.60 -30.75
C THR A 512 9.39 6.42 -30.15
N TYR A 513 9.47 6.47 -28.82
CA TYR A 513 10.46 7.30 -28.14
C TYR A 513 11.89 6.77 -28.33
N SER A 514 12.07 5.45 -28.27
CA SER A 514 13.40 4.85 -28.47
C SER A 514 13.88 4.99 -29.92
N THR A 515 13.00 4.84 -30.92
CA THR A 515 13.33 5.05 -32.33
C THR A 515 13.69 6.50 -32.61
N HIS A 516 12.97 7.45 -31.99
CA HIS A 516 13.29 8.87 -32.11
C HIS A 516 14.68 9.20 -31.56
N ALA A 517 15.05 8.60 -30.42
CA ALA A 517 16.38 8.78 -29.82
C ALA A 517 17.50 8.07 -30.61
N TRP A 518 17.18 6.93 -31.23
CA TRP A 518 18.10 6.11 -32.01
C TRP A 518 18.44 6.73 -33.37
N CYS A 519 17.44 7.19 -34.12
CA CYS A 519 17.60 7.67 -35.49
C CYS A 519 17.40 9.19 -35.61
N ALA A 520 18.49 9.91 -35.85
CA ALA A 520 18.46 11.35 -36.04
C ALA A 520 17.69 11.74 -37.32
N GLY A 521 16.87 12.79 -37.21
CA GLY A 521 16.08 13.31 -38.34
C GLY A 521 14.67 12.74 -38.47
N THR A 522 14.25 11.91 -37.51
CA THR A 522 12.87 11.43 -37.36
C THR A 522 12.03 12.42 -36.55
N ASP A 523 10.73 12.52 -36.87
CA ASP A 523 9.75 13.27 -36.08
C ASP A 523 8.94 12.34 -35.16
N LEU A 524 8.71 12.75 -33.91
CA LEU A 524 8.02 11.91 -32.92
C LEU A 524 6.57 11.63 -33.32
N THR A 525 5.86 12.62 -33.88
CA THR A 525 4.45 12.46 -34.28
C THR A 525 4.29 11.52 -35.47
N ASP A 526 5.26 11.52 -36.39
CA ASP A 526 5.32 10.56 -37.50
C ASP A 526 5.52 9.13 -36.98
N LEU A 527 6.40 8.95 -35.99
CA LEU A 527 6.65 7.66 -35.38
C LEU A 527 5.43 7.11 -34.62
N GLN A 528 4.68 7.96 -33.90
CA GLN A 528 3.45 7.55 -33.21
C GLN A 528 2.42 6.97 -34.19
N LYS A 529 2.30 7.57 -35.38
CA LYS A 529 1.42 7.08 -36.44
C LYS A 529 1.95 5.84 -37.12
N LEU A 530 3.27 5.73 -37.34
CA LEU A 530 3.90 4.56 -37.93
C LEU A 530 3.82 3.32 -37.02
N PHE A 531 3.82 3.49 -35.71
CA PHE A 531 3.71 2.42 -34.73
C PHE A 531 2.29 2.18 -34.19
N GLY A 532 1.28 2.84 -34.77
CA GLY A 532 -0.13 2.62 -34.42
C GLY A 532 -0.52 3.09 -33.02
N VAL A 533 0.26 4.02 -32.44
CA VAL A 533 -0.12 4.76 -31.22
C VAL A 533 -1.22 5.76 -31.55
N GLU A 534 -1.10 6.43 -32.70
CA GLU A 534 -2.13 7.29 -33.28
C GLU A 534 -2.64 6.71 -34.61
N ASP A 535 -3.87 7.08 -34.98
CA ASP A 535 -4.43 6.75 -36.28
C ASP A 535 -3.55 7.30 -37.40
N TYR A 536 -3.26 6.46 -38.39
CA TYR A 536 -2.37 6.85 -39.47
C TYR A 536 -2.97 8.00 -40.30
N ALA A 537 -2.22 9.10 -40.39
CA ALA A 537 -2.47 10.21 -41.29
C ALA A 537 -1.15 10.78 -41.79
N GLN A 538 -0.98 10.85 -43.11
CA GLN A 538 0.24 11.38 -43.72
C GLN A 538 0.50 12.82 -43.26
N THR A 539 1.71 13.07 -42.77
CA THR A 539 2.18 14.38 -42.27
C THR A 539 3.13 15.03 -43.28
N PRO A 540 3.36 16.35 -43.19
CA PRO A 540 4.35 17.04 -44.03
C PRO A 540 5.79 16.55 -43.82
N THR A 541 6.07 15.92 -42.69
CA THR A 541 7.41 15.43 -42.29
C THR A 541 7.64 13.95 -42.60
N MET A 542 6.59 13.20 -42.97
CA MET A 542 6.64 11.75 -43.13
C MET A 542 7.75 11.29 -44.09
N ASP A 543 7.90 11.92 -45.25
CA ASP A 543 8.92 11.53 -46.24
C ASP A 543 10.35 11.70 -45.69
N ARG A 544 10.58 12.74 -44.87
CA ARG A 544 11.87 12.98 -44.21
C ARG A 544 12.11 11.93 -43.13
N THR A 545 11.10 11.61 -42.33
CA THR A 545 11.17 10.57 -41.30
C THR A 545 11.46 9.20 -41.93
N LEU A 546 10.75 8.82 -43.01
CA LEU A 546 10.97 7.56 -43.71
C LEU A 546 12.37 7.47 -44.35
N ALA A 547 12.88 8.56 -44.91
CA ALA A 547 14.24 8.61 -45.46
C ALA A 547 15.31 8.45 -44.37
N ALA A 548 15.13 9.11 -43.22
CA ALA A 548 16.01 8.95 -42.06
C ALA A 548 15.99 7.51 -41.55
N LEU A 549 14.80 6.94 -41.34
CA LEU A 549 14.63 5.56 -40.87
C LEU A 549 15.30 4.55 -41.81
N LYS A 550 15.12 4.68 -43.13
CA LYS A 550 15.81 3.82 -44.13
C LYS A 550 17.33 3.88 -44.02
N THR A 551 17.88 5.03 -43.63
CA THR A 551 19.34 5.22 -43.46
C THR A 551 19.83 4.59 -42.15
N CYS A 552 19.05 4.71 -41.08
CA CYS A 552 19.38 4.12 -39.77
C CYS A 552 19.11 2.61 -39.71
N ARG A 553 18.26 2.09 -40.59
CA ARG A 553 17.62 0.75 -40.52
C ARG A 553 18.56 -0.41 -40.20
N GLY A 554 19.82 -0.34 -40.66
CA GLY A 554 20.86 -1.35 -40.40
C GLY A 554 20.49 -2.72 -40.94
#